data_AF-A0A1C5WB13-F1
#
_entry.id   AF-A0A1C5WB13-F1
#
_cell.length_a   1.000
_cell.length_b   1.000
_cell.length_c   1.000
_cell.angle_alpha   90.00
_cell.angle_beta   90.00
_cell.angle_gamma   90.00
#
_symmetry.space_group_name_H-M   'P 1'
#
loop_
_entity.id
_entity.type
_entity.pdbx_description
1 polymer ?
#
loop_
_entity_poly.entity_id
_entity_poly.type
_entity_poly.pdbx_seq_one_letter_code
_entity_poly.pdbx_strand_id
1 'polypeptide(L)'
;MNAIENQVRELVAVELSAANERFPQFHSCHEGYAVILEELEEAKAELEVAEAQTNNLWEHIKSNYDGAGCAETVMKFAINAACEAIQVAAMCQKFLEMENRA
;
A
#
# COMPACT_ATOMS: atom_id res chain seq x y z
N MET A 1 -2.89 8.19 -18.96
CA MET A 1 -1.85 8.75 -18.07
C MET A 1 -2.50 8.98 -16.73
N ASN A 2 -2.04 8.30 -15.67
CA ASN A 2 -2.56 8.57 -14.33
C ASN A 2 -1.99 9.91 -13.87
N ALA A 3 -2.84 10.79 -13.31
CA ALA A 3 -2.47 12.16 -12.98
C ALA A 3 -1.32 12.24 -11.97
N ILE A 4 -1.09 11.17 -11.20
CA ILE A 4 -0.12 11.10 -10.12
C ILE A 4 0.99 10.06 -10.34
N GLU A 5 1.10 9.45 -11.53
CA GLU A 5 2.01 8.31 -11.74
C GLU A 5 3.47 8.65 -11.41
N ASN A 6 3.94 9.84 -11.82
CA ASN A 6 5.32 10.26 -11.58
C ASN A 6 5.58 10.46 -10.09
N GLN A 7 4.65 11.08 -9.37
CA GLN A 7 4.75 11.28 -7.92
C GLN A 7 4.77 9.94 -7.19
N VAL A 8 3.96 8.97 -7.63
CA VAL A 8 4.00 7.61 -7.07
C VAL A 8 5.37 6.96 -7.29
N ARG A 9 5.97 7.08 -8.47
CA ARG A 9 7.33 6.56 -8.73
C ARG A 9 8.39 7.22 -7.86
N GLU A 10 8.28 8.53 -7.62
CA GLU A 10 9.15 9.26 -6.69
C GLU A 10 8.99 8.75 -5.25
N LEU A 11 7.76 8.51 -4.81
CA LEU A 11 7.48 7.95 -3.47
C LEU A 11 8.01 6.52 -3.31
N VAL A 12 7.97 5.68 -4.37
CA VAL A 12 8.61 4.35 -4.35
C VAL A 12 10.11 4.46 -4.09
N ALA A 13 10.79 5.44 -4.70
CA ALA A 13 12.22 5.66 -4.45
C ALA A 13 12.49 6.14 -3.02
N VAL A 14 11.61 6.97 -2.46
CA VAL A 14 11.69 7.39 -1.04
C VAL A 14 11.55 6.19 -0.11
N GLU A 15 10.55 5.34 -0.33
CA GLU A 15 10.29 4.17 0.50
C GLU A 15 11.45 3.16 0.42
N LEU A 16 11.97 2.91 -0.78
CA LEU A 16 13.15 2.06 -0.97
C LEU A 16 14.37 2.59 -0.21
N SER A 17 14.61 3.90 -0.26
CA SER A 17 15.72 4.54 0.48
C SER A 17 15.53 4.35 2.00
N ALA A 18 14.33 4.61 2.51
CA ALA A 18 14.01 4.45 3.93
C ALA A 18 14.19 2.98 4.40
N ALA A 19 13.74 2.02 3.60
CA ALA A 19 13.91 0.61 3.90
C ALA A 19 15.39 0.18 3.89
N ASN A 20 16.20 0.69 2.95
CA ASN A 20 17.63 0.42 2.88
C ASN A 20 18.45 1.10 4.00
N GLU A 21 18.00 2.25 4.51
CA GLU A 21 18.60 2.89 5.68
C GLU A 21 18.34 2.11 6.96
N ARG A 22 17.13 1.54 7.09
CA ARG A 22 16.70 0.84 8.30
C ARG A 22 17.12 -0.63 8.34
N PHE A 23 17.16 -1.29 7.18
CA PHE A 23 17.42 -2.72 7.06
C PHE A 23 18.45 -3.01 5.96
N PRO A 24 19.37 -3.97 6.18
CA PRO A 24 20.31 -4.38 5.16
C PRO A 24 19.60 -4.93 3.91
N GLN A 25 20.36 -5.16 2.84
CA GLN A 25 19.86 -5.87 1.67
C GLN A 25 19.37 -7.27 2.07
N PHE A 26 18.36 -7.80 1.38
CA PHE A 26 17.86 -9.16 1.61
C PHE A 26 18.99 -10.19 1.45
N HIS A 27 19.00 -11.22 2.31
CA HIS A 27 20.01 -12.27 2.30
C HIS A 27 19.63 -13.44 1.39
N SER A 28 18.36 -13.55 1.00
CA SER A 28 17.87 -14.62 0.13
C SER A 28 16.54 -14.27 -0.55
N CYS A 29 16.21 -15.02 -1.61
CA CYS A 29 14.91 -14.88 -2.28
C CYS A 29 13.73 -15.22 -1.37
N HIS A 30 13.90 -16.11 -0.38
CA HIS A 30 12.83 -16.45 0.56
C HIS A 30 12.54 -15.29 1.52
N GLU A 31 13.58 -14.62 2.01
CA GLU A 31 13.44 -13.42 2.84
C GLU A 31 12.76 -12.30 2.06
N GLY A 32 13.25 -11.99 0.86
CA GLY A 32 12.65 -10.95 0.03
C GLY A 32 11.21 -11.26 -0.37
N TYR A 33 10.87 -12.53 -0.66
CA TYR A 33 9.48 -12.95 -0.87
C TYR A 33 8.61 -12.73 0.37
N ALA A 34 9.11 -13.11 1.56
CA ALA A 34 8.34 -12.96 2.80
C ALA A 34 8.01 -11.50 3.09
N VAL A 35 8.97 -10.59 2.91
CA VAL A 35 8.76 -9.14 3.10
C VAL A 35 7.79 -8.59 2.04
N ILE A 36 7.95 -8.94 0.76
CA ILE A 36 7.00 -8.52 -0.29
C ILE A 36 5.57 -9.01 0.01
N LEU A 37 5.44 -10.24 0.54
CA LEU A 37 4.15 -10.79 0.92
C LEU A 37 3.53 -10.04 2.09
N GLU A 38 4.32 -9.68 3.11
CA GLU A 38 3.88 -8.90 4.27
C GLU A 38 3.27 -7.56 3.82
N GLU A 39 4.00 -6.75 3.04
CA GLU A 39 3.50 -5.47 2.54
C GLU A 39 2.23 -5.65 1.68
N LEU A 40 2.14 -6.74 0.92
CA LEU A 40 0.98 -7.04 0.09
C LEU A 40 -0.24 -7.44 0.94
N GLU A 41 -0.03 -8.17 2.03
CA GLU A 41 -1.08 -8.53 2.99
C GLU A 41 -1.57 -7.30 3.77
N GLU A 42 -0.68 -6.39 4.14
CA GLU A 42 -1.04 -5.10 4.76
C GLU A 42 -1.87 -4.23 3.81
N ALA A 43 -1.45 -4.10 2.54
CA ALA A 43 -2.22 -3.38 1.52
C ALA A 43 -3.64 -3.96 1.34
N LYS A 44 -3.77 -5.31 1.37
CA LYS A 44 -5.07 -5.98 1.28
C LYS A 44 -5.92 -5.72 2.52
N ALA A 45 -5.35 -5.81 3.71
CA ALA A 45 -6.07 -5.56 4.96
C ALA A 45 -6.66 -4.14 5.00
N GLU A 46 -5.90 -3.14 4.57
CA GLU A 46 -6.38 -1.76 4.48
C GLU A 46 -7.52 -1.63 3.45
N LEU A 47 -7.41 -2.29 2.29
CA LEU A 47 -8.48 -2.32 1.28
C LEU A 47 -9.74 -3.05 1.75
N GLU A 48 -9.61 -4.15 2.50
CA GLU A 48 -10.76 -4.87 3.07
C GLU A 48 -11.58 -3.97 4.00
N VAL A 49 -10.91 -3.16 4.82
CA VAL A 49 -11.60 -2.18 5.68
C VAL A 49 -12.25 -1.07 4.85
N ALA A 50 -11.54 -0.55 3.84
CA ALA A 50 -12.09 0.47 2.95
C ALA A 50 -13.33 -0.04 2.18
N GLU A 51 -13.32 -1.29 1.72
CA GLU A 51 -14.45 -1.94 1.06
C GLU A 51 -15.63 -2.09 2.03
N ALA A 52 -15.39 -2.62 3.24
CA ALA A 52 -16.41 -2.77 4.27
C ALA A 52 -17.09 -1.42 4.61
N GLN A 53 -16.30 -0.35 4.73
CA GLN A 53 -16.83 0.99 5.02
C GLN A 53 -17.52 1.64 3.82
N THR A 54 -17.13 1.31 2.60
CA THR A 54 -17.84 1.73 1.39
C THR A 54 -19.24 1.09 1.35
N ASN A 55 -19.35 -0.18 1.74
CA ASN A 55 -20.64 -0.85 1.89
C ASN A 55 -21.49 -0.19 2.97
N ASN A 56 -20.93 0.10 4.15
CA ASN A 56 -21.64 0.82 5.22
C ASN A 56 -22.09 2.23 4.79
N LEU A 57 -21.24 2.95 4.06
CA LEU A 57 -21.59 4.25 3.48
C LEU A 57 -22.82 4.14 2.60
N TRP A 58 -22.88 3.11 1.74
CA TRP A 58 -24.05 2.86 0.90
C TRP A 58 -25.31 2.54 1.72
N GLU A 59 -25.19 1.69 2.74
CA GLU A 59 -26.31 1.36 3.64
C GLU A 59 -26.86 2.61 4.34
N HIS A 60 -26.00 3.53 4.78
CA HIS A 60 -26.44 4.80 5.38
C HIS A 60 -27.18 5.68 4.39
N ILE A 61 -26.59 5.89 3.19
CA ILE A 61 -27.17 6.74 2.15
C ILE A 61 -28.55 6.23 1.73
N LYS A 62 -28.70 4.93 1.46
CA LYS A 62 -29.98 4.36 1.02
C LYS A 62 -31.06 4.41 2.10
N SER A 63 -30.65 4.51 3.37
CA SER A 63 -31.55 4.66 4.52
C SER A 63 -31.78 6.12 4.95
N ASN A 64 -31.29 7.11 4.18
CA ASN A 64 -31.35 8.55 4.50
C ASN A 64 -30.66 8.93 5.83
N TYR A 65 -29.62 8.20 6.22
CA TYR A 65 -28.74 8.54 7.34
C TYR A 65 -27.46 9.24 6.87
N ASP A 66 -26.78 9.93 7.79
CA ASP A 66 -25.48 10.54 7.53
C ASP A 66 -24.39 9.48 7.29
N GLY A 67 -23.62 9.64 6.22
CA GLY A 67 -22.54 8.75 5.80
C GLY A 67 -21.13 9.32 6.01
N ALA A 68 -20.99 10.54 6.52
CA ALA A 68 -19.70 11.24 6.60
C ALA A 68 -18.61 10.42 7.31
N GLY A 69 -18.93 9.81 8.45
CA GLY A 69 -17.97 8.98 9.19
C GLY A 69 -17.49 7.74 8.41
N CYS A 70 -18.36 7.11 7.61
CA CYS A 70 -17.95 6.02 6.73
C CYS A 70 -17.01 6.53 5.64
N ALA A 71 -17.34 7.66 5.01
CA ALA A 71 -16.48 8.26 3.97
C ALA A 71 -15.10 8.68 4.50
N GLU A 72 -15.03 9.27 5.71
CA GLU A 72 -13.76 9.58 6.38
C GLU A 72 -12.92 8.32 6.61
N THR A 73 -13.56 7.23 7.02
CA THR A 73 -12.88 5.96 7.24
C THR A 73 -12.39 5.38 5.91
N VAL A 74 -13.22 5.37 4.86
CA VAL A 74 -12.80 4.94 3.51
C VAL A 74 -11.58 5.73 3.04
N MET A 75 -11.60 7.07 3.18
CA MET A 75 -10.49 7.93 2.79
C MET A 75 -9.20 7.55 3.52
N LYS A 76 -9.26 7.37 4.85
CA LYS A 76 -8.10 7.00 5.66
C LYS A 76 -7.48 5.67 5.20
N PHE A 77 -8.29 4.62 5.12
CA PHE A 77 -7.81 3.28 4.78
C PHE A 77 -7.40 3.17 3.30
N ALA A 78 -8.00 3.95 2.40
CA ALA A 78 -7.55 4.04 1.01
C ALA A 78 -6.17 4.73 0.88
N ILE A 79 -5.90 5.77 1.68
CA ILE A 79 -4.58 6.42 1.72
C ILE A 79 -3.54 5.44 2.26
N ASN A 80 -3.84 4.74 3.35
CA ASN A 80 -2.95 3.72 3.92
C ASN A 80 -2.66 2.62 2.89
N ALA A 81 -3.69 2.04 2.26
CA ALA A 81 -3.51 1.04 1.21
C ALA A 81 -2.62 1.52 0.05
N ALA A 82 -2.67 2.81 -0.29
CA ALA A 82 -1.78 3.38 -1.30
C ALA A 82 -0.32 3.45 -0.82
N CYS A 83 -0.08 3.75 0.46
CA CYS A 83 1.25 3.67 1.07
C CYS A 83 1.77 2.22 1.05
N GLU A 84 0.97 1.26 1.52
CA GLU A 84 1.39 -0.16 1.53
C GLU A 84 1.64 -0.68 0.11
N ALA A 85 0.84 -0.28 -0.88
CA ALA A 85 1.10 -0.62 -2.28
C ALA A 85 2.40 -0.01 -2.84
N ILE A 86 2.80 1.18 -2.36
CA ILE A 86 4.10 1.79 -2.66
C ILE A 86 5.23 1.00 -1.99
N GLN A 87 5.03 0.53 -0.74
CA GLN A 87 5.97 -0.36 -0.06
C GLN A 87 6.14 -1.68 -0.80
N VAL A 88 5.07 -2.31 -1.29
CA VAL A 88 5.14 -3.51 -2.16
C VAL A 88 6.03 -3.24 -3.38
N ALA A 89 5.84 -2.10 -4.05
CA ALA A 89 6.65 -1.74 -5.22
C ALA A 89 8.13 -1.50 -4.84
N ALA A 90 8.38 -0.85 -3.70
CA ALA A 90 9.73 -0.62 -3.20
C ALA A 90 10.43 -1.93 -2.81
N MET A 91 9.73 -2.87 -2.16
CA MET A 91 10.28 -4.17 -1.77
C MET A 91 10.54 -5.05 -2.99
N CYS A 92 9.70 -4.96 -4.03
CA CYS A 92 10.00 -5.56 -5.33
C CYS A 92 11.28 -4.99 -5.95
N GLN A 93 11.46 -3.67 -5.93
CA GLN A 93 12.67 -3.02 -6.44
C GLN A 93 13.92 -3.46 -5.65
N LYS A 94 13.83 -3.48 -4.31
CA LYS A 94 14.89 -3.98 -3.41
C LYS A 94 15.26 -5.44 -3.72
N PHE A 95 14.26 -6.29 -3.98
CA PHE A 95 14.47 -7.67 -4.39
C PHE A 95 15.19 -7.79 -5.74
N LEU A 96 14.81 -6.97 -6.73
CA LEU A 96 15.47 -6.95 -8.03
C LEU A 96 16.93 -6.48 -7.93
N GLU A 97 17.22 -5.51 -7.06
CA GLU A 97 18.59 -5.07 -6.77
C GLU A 97 19.44 -6.20 -6.17
N MET A 98 18.89 -6.98 -5.23
CA MET A 98 19.55 -8.18 -4.70
C MET A 98 19.88 -9.19 -5.81
N GLU A 99 18.96 -9.39 -6.76
CA GLU A 99 19.14 -10.29 -7.91
C GLU A 99 20.03 -9.72 -9.04
N ASN A 100 20.52 -8.47 -8.92
CA ASN A 100 21.23 -7.73 -9.98
C ASN A 100 20.40 -7.54 -11.26
N ARG A 101 19.10 -7.24 -11.11
CA ARG A 101 18.12 -7.07 -12.21
C ARG A 101 17.48 -5.68 -12.25
N ALA A 102 18.01 -4.75 -11.47
CA ALA A 102 17.57 -3.37 -11.33
C ALA A 102 18.52 -2.41 -12.05
#